data_AF-A0A5C4RJ25-F1
#
_entry.id   AF-A0A5C4RJ25-F1
#
_cell.length_a   1.000
_cell.length_b   1.000
_cell.length_c   1.000
_cell.angle_alpha   90.00
_cell.angle_beta   90.00
_cell.angle_gamma   90.00
#
_symmetry.space_group_name_H-M   'P 1'
#
loop_
_entity.id
_entity.type
_entity.pdbx_description
1 polymer ?
#
loop_
_entity_poly.entity_id
_entity_poly.type
_entity_poly.pdbx_seq_one_letter_code
_entity_poly.pdbx_strand_id
1 'polypeptide(L)'
;MSDKNELVIIEKQNALSVFTNNDAIEKIINQIESEVKGIVPDLTTAKGRKEIASLAYKVSQTKSYIDNIGKDLVAEYKEIPKKIDASRKQIRDKLDALRDEVRKPLTDWEAEQERIKREEEARIAAEELAKQVEVDHEIALLMNEKFDRDLAEKKAEQERLRIAREEELKHLAAEQARLDAERKALAEIEAAARREAEAKAAAERAEREKLEALERAEREKQAAIDAERRKAEAAEKARLAEIQRQKDEEMRRQADTEHRKRINNESLQELIKAGIQHDHAINCIKAIASGKTTHLKIIY
;
A
#
# COMPACT_ATOMS: atom_id res chain seq x y z
N MET A 1 40.30 6.82 -124.42
CA MET A 1 40.15 7.08 -125.86
C MET A 1 38.80 7.76 -126.13
N SER A 2 38.69 9.05 -125.80
CA SER A 2 37.63 9.94 -126.29
C SER A 2 38.12 11.40 -126.30
N ASP A 3 39.37 11.62 -126.71
CA ASP A 3 40.08 12.90 -126.55
C ASP A 3 39.94 13.87 -127.73
N LYS A 4 38.77 13.98 -128.37
CA LYS A 4 38.62 14.83 -129.59
C LYS A 4 37.48 15.84 -129.61
N ASN A 5 36.73 16.01 -128.51
CA ASN A 5 35.59 16.93 -128.49
C ASN A 5 35.71 18.12 -127.51
N GLU A 6 36.76 18.20 -126.70
CA GLU A 6 36.93 19.23 -125.69
C GLU A 6 38.09 20.17 -126.04
N LEU A 7 37.92 21.48 -125.78
CA LEU A 7 38.89 22.50 -126.14
C LEU A 7 40.11 22.53 -125.19
N VAL A 8 39.94 22.06 -123.95
CA VAL A 8 41.02 21.95 -122.96
C VAL A 8 40.84 20.66 -122.14
N ILE A 9 41.89 19.85 -122.06
CA ILE A 9 41.94 18.64 -121.24
C ILE A 9 42.67 18.99 -119.94
N ILE A 10 41.97 18.94 -118.81
CA ILE A 10 42.58 19.07 -117.48
C ILE A 10 42.91 17.66 -117.00
N GLU A 11 44.19 17.30 -116.98
CA GLU A 11 44.64 16.04 -116.40
C GLU A 11 44.33 16.00 -114.90
N LYS A 12 43.77 14.88 -114.42
CA LYS A 12 43.33 14.70 -113.01
C LYS A 12 44.42 15.03 -111.98
N GLN A 13 45.70 14.87 -112.34
CA GLN A 13 46.86 15.16 -111.48
C GLN A 13 47.09 16.67 -111.28
N ASN A 14 46.68 17.50 -112.24
CA ASN A 14 46.76 18.96 -112.19
C ASN A 14 45.42 19.61 -111.78
N ALA A 15 44.37 18.82 -111.57
CA ALA A 15 43.04 19.33 -111.23
C ALA A 15 43.05 20.12 -109.91
N LEU A 16 43.75 19.65 -108.87
CA LEU A 16 43.82 20.38 -107.59
C LEU A 16 44.47 21.76 -107.74
N SER A 17 45.58 21.86 -108.46
CA SER A 17 46.29 23.12 -108.65
C SER A 17 45.52 24.07 -109.56
N VAL A 18 44.76 23.55 -110.52
CA VAL A 18 43.87 24.34 -111.37
C VAL A 18 42.68 24.88 -110.58
N PHE A 19 42.01 24.08 -109.75
CA PHE A 19 40.84 24.55 -108.97
C PHE A 19 41.20 25.37 -107.72
N THR A 20 42.46 25.34 -107.27
CA THR A 20 42.92 26.12 -106.10
C THR A 20 43.55 27.46 -106.49
N ASN A 21 44.12 27.58 -107.70
CA ASN A 21 44.76 28.81 -108.16
C ASN A 21 43.85 29.54 -109.17
N ASN A 22 43.29 30.70 -108.76
CA ASN A 22 42.42 31.51 -109.62
C ASN A 22 43.09 31.87 -110.96
N ASP A 23 44.39 32.16 -110.97
CA ASP A 23 45.17 32.49 -112.17
C ASP A 23 45.24 31.34 -113.19
N ALA A 24 45.15 30.08 -112.75
CA ALA A 24 45.17 28.92 -113.64
C ALA A 24 43.82 28.73 -114.34
N ILE A 25 42.72 29.01 -113.63
CA ILE A 25 41.37 29.00 -114.18
C ILE A 25 41.22 30.11 -115.21
N GLU A 26 41.69 31.32 -114.88
CA GLU A 26 41.66 32.46 -115.80
C GLU A 26 42.45 32.19 -117.09
N LYS A 27 43.61 31.52 -117.01
CA LYS A 27 44.36 31.10 -118.20
C LYS A 27 43.61 30.11 -119.08
N ILE A 28 42.92 29.15 -118.48
CA ILE A 28 42.10 28.17 -119.21
C ILE A 28 40.91 28.86 -119.88
N ILE A 29 40.23 29.76 -119.18
CA ILE A 29 39.13 30.55 -119.73
C ILE A 29 39.61 31.43 -120.88
N ASN A 30 40.74 32.12 -120.72
CA ASN A 30 41.32 32.97 -121.77
C ASN A 30 41.74 32.19 -123.01
N GLN A 31 42.23 30.96 -122.84
CA GLN A 31 42.53 30.06 -123.97
C GLN A 31 41.26 29.67 -124.73
N ILE A 32 40.20 29.28 -124.02
CA ILE A 32 38.89 28.97 -124.62
C ILE A 32 38.30 30.20 -125.32
N GLU A 33 38.40 31.39 -124.72
CA GLU A 33 37.94 32.63 -125.34
C GLU A 33 38.71 32.99 -126.61
N SER A 34 40.03 32.80 -126.62
CA SER A 34 40.88 33.05 -127.80
C SER A 34 40.50 32.13 -128.96
N GLU A 35 40.28 30.84 -128.68
CA GLU A 35 39.86 29.86 -129.67
C GLU A 35 38.43 30.11 -130.20
N VAL A 36 37.53 30.59 -129.34
CA VAL A 36 36.15 30.93 -129.74
C VAL A 36 36.11 32.24 -130.54
N LYS A 37 36.88 33.26 -130.15
CA LYS A 37 36.92 34.58 -130.83
C LYS A 37 37.74 34.57 -132.12
N GLY A 38 38.66 33.60 -132.28
CA GLY A 38 39.49 33.46 -133.49
C GLY A 38 38.73 32.94 -134.72
N ILE A 39 37.54 32.36 -134.54
CA ILE A 39 36.70 31.89 -135.65
C ILE A 39 35.78 33.04 -136.07
N VAL A 40 36.03 33.64 -137.24
CA VAL A 40 35.17 34.70 -137.81
C VAL A 40 33.80 34.09 -138.14
N PRO A 41 32.71 34.51 -137.46
CA PRO A 41 31.40 33.88 -137.66
C PRO A 41 30.78 34.29 -139.01
N ASP A 42 30.67 33.37 -139.96
CA ASP A 42 29.89 33.57 -141.18
C ASP A 42 28.42 33.16 -140.96
N LEU A 43 27.55 34.16 -140.78
CA LEU A 43 26.10 33.96 -140.61
C LEU A 43 25.36 33.82 -141.95
N THR A 44 26.02 34.11 -143.06
CA THR A 44 25.37 34.18 -144.39
C THR A 44 25.14 32.77 -144.97
N THR A 45 26.02 31.82 -144.65
CA THR A 45 25.92 30.42 -145.12
C THR A 45 25.30 29.48 -144.09
N ALA A 46 24.55 28.47 -144.57
CA ALA A 46 23.99 27.42 -143.70
C ALA A 46 25.08 26.53 -143.05
N LYS A 47 26.29 26.49 -143.63
CA LYS A 47 27.45 25.79 -143.07
C LYS A 47 28.06 26.58 -141.89
N GLY A 48 28.28 27.88 -142.03
CA GLY A 48 28.78 28.73 -140.94
C GLY A 48 27.87 28.74 -139.71
N ARG A 49 26.53 28.75 -139.90
CA ARG A 49 25.57 28.62 -138.78
C ARG A 49 25.67 27.27 -138.04
N LYS A 50 25.97 26.16 -138.74
CA LYS A 50 26.18 24.84 -138.12
C LYS A 50 27.53 24.75 -137.40
N GLU A 51 28.56 25.41 -137.93
CA GLU A 51 29.88 25.49 -137.29
C GLU A 51 29.82 26.27 -135.97
N ILE A 52 29.08 27.39 -135.93
CA ILE A 52 28.82 28.16 -134.70
C ILE A 52 28.05 27.32 -133.67
N ALA A 53 27.01 26.60 -134.10
CA ALA A 53 26.26 25.70 -133.22
C ALA A 53 27.13 24.56 -132.65
N SER A 54 28.03 24.01 -133.46
CA SER A 54 28.99 22.98 -133.04
C SER A 54 30.02 23.53 -132.05
N LEU A 55 30.53 24.75 -132.27
CA LEU A 55 31.46 25.42 -131.36
C LEU A 55 30.79 25.72 -130.01
N ALA A 56 29.57 26.25 -130.01
CA ALA A 56 28.80 26.47 -128.78
C ALA A 56 28.53 25.16 -128.01
N TYR A 57 28.29 24.07 -128.73
CA TYR A 57 28.14 22.75 -128.13
C TYR A 57 29.43 22.24 -127.49
N LYS A 58 30.59 22.43 -128.14
CA LYS A 58 31.91 22.09 -127.55
C LYS A 58 32.20 22.89 -126.29
N VAL A 59 31.91 24.20 -126.28
CA VAL A 59 32.04 25.05 -125.08
C VAL A 59 31.15 24.51 -123.94
N SER A 60 29.93 24.09 -124.27
CA SER A 60 29.00 23.50 -123.28
C SER A 60 29.52 22.17 -122.74
N GLN A 61 30.11 21.32 -123.58
CA GLN A 61 30.73 20.06 -123.15
C GLN A 61 31.95 20.31 -122.25
N THR A 62 32.85 21.22 -122.63
CA THR A 62 34.02 21.58 -121.82
C THR A 62 33.61 22.17 -120.46
N LYS A 63 32.54 22.97 -120.39
CA LYS A 63 31.97 23.43 -119.10
C LYS A 63 31.56 22.24 -118.22
N SER A 64 30.78 21.30 -118.75
CA SER A 64 30.31 20.14 -117.98
C SER A 64 31.46 19.22 -117.54
N TYR A 65 32.49 19.08 -118.37
CA TYR A 65 33.69 18.31 -118.03
C TYR A 65 34.45 18.91 -116.84
N ILE A 66 34.71 20.23 -116.87
CA ILE A 66 35.40 20.94 -115.78
C ILE A 66 34.60 20.85 -114.47
N ASP A 67 33.27 21.05 -114.52
CA ASP A 67 32.40 20.95 -113.33
C ASP A 67 32.41 19.53 -112.72
N ASN A 68 32.40 18.49 -113.55
CA ASN A 68 32.45 17.10 -113.06
C ASN A 68 33.79 16.77 -112.39
N ILE A 69 34.93 17.24 -112.93
CA ILE A 69 36.24 17.05 -112.28
C ILE A 69 36.29 17.77 -110.93
N GLY A 70 35.76 19.00 -110.86
CA GLY A 70 35.67 19.73 -109.58
C GLY A 70 34.83 19.01 -108.54
N LYS A 71 33.69 18.42 -108.95
CA LYS A 71 32.82 17.62 -108.06
C LYS A 71 33.50 16.35 -107.56
N ASP A 72 34.17 15.61 -108.44
CA ASP A 72 34.90 14.39 -108.09
C ASP A 72 36.03 14.72 -107.10
N LEU A 73 36.79 15.80 -107.35
CA LEU A 73 37.85 16.26 -106.46
C LEU A 73 37.29 16.60 -105.07
N VAL A 74 36.23 17.40 -104.99
CA VAL A 74 35.59 17.75 -103.71
C VAL A 74 35.06 16.50 -102.98
N ALA A 75 34.56 15.50 -103.70
CA ALA A 75 34.12 14.24 -103.11
C ALA A 75 35.30 13.47 -102.49
N GLU A 76 36.42 13.33 -103.21
CA GLU A 76 37.64 12.70 -102.71
C GLU A 76 38.21 13.42 -101.47
N TYR A 77 38.28 14.76 -101.51
CA TYR A 77 38.76 15.54 -100.37
C TYR A 77 37.83 15.46 -99.15
N LYS A 78 36.52 15.27 -99.32
CA LYS A 78 35.59 15.05 -98.20
C LYS A 78 35.75 13.68 -97.54
N GLU A 79 36.27 12.68 -98.24
CA GLU A 79 36.57 11.37 -97.67
C GLU A 79 37.82 11.39 -96.77
N ILE A 80 38.73 12.35 -96.97
CA ILE A 80 39.94 12.49 -96.15
C ILE A 80 39.60 12.83 -94.68
N PRO A 81 38.81 13.88 -94.36
CA PRO A 81 38.36 14.15 -92.99
C PRO A 81 37.64 12.97 -92.35
N LYS A 82 36.76 12.26 -93.08
CA LYS A 82 36.05 11.08 -92.57
C LYS A 82 37.02 9.98 -92.14
N LYS A 83 38.05 9.70 -92.94
CA LYS A 83 39.09 8.72 -92.61
C LYS A 83 39.93 9.17 -91.41
N ILE A 84 40.23 10.46 -91.30
CA ILE A 84 40.96 11.04 -90.17
C ILE A 84 40.15 10.89 -88.88
N ASP A 85 38.86 11.24 -88.89
CA ASP A 85 37.99 11.12 -87.72
C ASP A 85 37.79 9.65 -87.31
N ALA A 86 37.63 8.74 -88.28
CA ALA A 86 37.58 7.32 -88.02
C ALA A 86 38.87 6.80 -87.38
N SER A 87 40.04 7.21 -87.90
CA SER A 87 41.35 6.85 -87.35
C SER A 87 41.53 7.43 -85.94
N ARG A 88 41.14 8.68 -85.71
CA ARG A 88 41.20 9.34 -84.40
C ARG A 88 40.33 8.63 -83.38
N LYS A 89 39.13 8.18 -83.77
CA LYS A 89 38.25 7.38 -82.92
C LYS A 89 38.88 6.03 -82.59
N GLN A 90 39.38 5.30 -83.59
CA GLN A 90 40.05 4.02 -83.38
C GLN A 90 41.26 4.13 -82.43
N ILE A 91 42.05 5.19 -82.56
CA ILE A 91 43.18 5.45 -81.66
C ILE A 91 42.69 5.69 -80.24
N ARG A 92 41.66 6.53 -80.06
CA ARG A 92 41.08 6.79 -78.73
C ARG A 92 40.57 5.52 -78.07
N ASP A 93 39.72 4.77 -78.78
CA ASP A 93 39.09 3.56 -78.25
C ASP A 93 40.13 2.49 -77.89
N LYS A 94 41.19 2.33 -78.70
CA LYS A 94 42.29 1.40 -78.41
C LYS A 94 43.14 1.83 -77.21
N LEU A 95 43.43 3.12 -77.08
CA LEU A 95 44.22 3.63 -75.96
C LEU A 95 43.43 3.61 -74.64
N ASP A 96 42.12 3.88 -74.67
CA ASP A 96 41.24 3.74 -73.51
C ASP A 96 41.15 2.26 -73.08
N ALA A 97 40.96 1.33 -74.03
CA ALA A 97 40.95 -0.09 -73.73
C ALA A 97 42.28 -0.58 -73.11
N LEU A 98 43.41 -0.13 -73.66
CA LEU A 98 44.73 -0.47 -73.11
C LEU A 98 44.95 0.11 -71.71
N ARG A 99 44.48 1.35 -71.45
CA ARG A 99 44.54 1.94 -70.11
C ARG A 99 43.76 1.10 -69.11
N ASP A 100 42.55 0.69 -69.48
CA ASP A 100 41.67 -0.07 -68.60
C ASP A 100 42.24 -1.47 -68.33
N GLU A 101 42.85 -2.12 -69.34
CA GLU A 101 43.58 -3.38 -69.18
C GLU A 101 44.78 -3.24 -68.24
N VAL A 102 45.59 -2.18 -68.40
CA VAL A 102 46.73 -1.89 -67.52
C VAL A 102 46.27 -1.59 -66.08
N ARG A 103 45.10 -0.97 -65.91
CA ARG A 103 44.54 -0.65 -64.60
C ARG A 103 43.88 -1.86 -63.92
N LYS A 104 43.40 -2.83 -64.69
CA LYS A 104 42.61 -3.96 -64.20
C LYS A 104 43.30 -4.76 -63.07
N PRO A 105 44.60 -5.12 -63.13
CA PRO A 105 45.27 -5.81 -62.03
C PRO A 105 45.28 -5.01 -60.73
N LEU A 106 45.39 -3.69 -60.80
CA LEU A 106 45.35 -2.83 -59.62
C LEU A 106 43.94 -2.80 -59.03
N THR A 107 42.92 -2.65 -59.87
CA THR A 107 41.52 -2.66 -59.41
C THR A 107 41.11 -4.01 -58.82
N ASP A 108 41.55 -5.11 -59.41
CA ASP A 108 41.30 -6.46 -58.89
C ASP A 108 42.02 -6.66 -57.54
N TRP A 109 43.25 -6.15 -57.39
CA TRP A 109 43.99 -6.20 -56.12
C TRP A 109 43.34 -5.31 -55.04
N GLU A 110 42.90 -4.09 -55.37
CA GLU A 110 42.19 -3.20 -54.44
C GLU A 110 40.88 -3.85 -53.94
N ALA A 111 40.12 -4.48 -54.84
CA ALA A 111 38.90 -5.22 -54.50
C ALA A 111 39.18 -6.44 -53.61
N GLU A 112 40.26 -7.17 -53.88
CA GLU A 112 40.69 -8.30 -53.05
C GLU A 112 41.11 -7.83 -51.65
N GLN A 113 41.87 -6.74 -51.55
CA GLN A 113 42.26 -6.17 -50.26
C GLN A 113 41.06 -5.70 -49.45
N GLU A 114 40.06 -5.10 -50.09
CA GLU A 114 38.82 -4.71 -49.43
C GLU A 114 38.01 -5.93 -48.96
N ARG A 115 37.99 -7.02 -49.72
CA ARG A 115 37.35 -8.28 -49.29
C ARG A 115 38.08 -8.89 -48.10
N ILE A 116 39.40 -8.96 -48.14
CA ILE A 116 40.23 -9.48 -47.04
C ILE A 116 40.02 -8.65 -45.77
N LYS A 117 39.99 -7.32 -45.87
CA LYS A 117 39.71 -6.44 -44.72
C LYS A 117 38.33 -6.69 -44.13
N ARG A 118 37.29 -6.81 -44.96
CA ARG A 118 35.93 -7.12 -44.50
C ARG A 118 35.83 -8.48 -43.85
N GLU A 119 36.51 -9.49 -44.40
CA GLU A 119 36.55 -10.84 -43.83
C GLU A 119 37.31 -10.86 -42.50
N GLU A 120 38.43 -10.15 -42.41
CA GLU A 120 39.21 -10.01 -41.17
C GLU A 120 38.45 -9.24 -40.09
N GLU A 121 37.78 -8.13 -40.44
CA GLU A 121 36.92 -7.38 -39.53
C GLU A 121 35.75 -8.24 -39.03
N ALA A 122 35.12 -9.03 -39.91
CA ALA A 122 34.08 -9.97 -39.53
C ALA A 122 34.62 -11.08 -38.62
N ARG A 123 35.83 -11.58 -38.87
CA ARG A 123 36.50 -12.59 -38.02
C ARG A 123 36.83 -12.04 -36.63
N ILE A 124 37.39 -10.84 -36.56
CA ILE A 124 37.71 -10.16 -35.29
C ILE A 124 36.42 -9.92 -34.50
N ALA A 125 35.37 -9.42 -35.15
CA ALA A 125 34.08 -9.21 -34.50
C ALA A 125 33.45 -10.52 -34.01
N ALA A 126 33.59 -11.62 -34.76
CA ALA A 126 33.12 -12.93 -34.35
C ALA A 126 33.93 -13.50 -33.17
N GLU A 127 35.24 -13.31 -33.15
CA GLU A 127 36.11 -13.71 -32.04
C GLU A 127 35.82 -12.90 -30.77
N GLU A 128 35.62 -11.59 -30.89
CA GLU A 128 35.24 -10.71 -29.77
C GLU A 128 33.87 -11.09 -29.21
N LEU A 129 32.90 -11.37 -30.09
CA LEU A 129 31.59 -11.85 -29.68
C LEU A 129 31.68 -13.21 -28.98
N ALA A 130 32.53 -14.13 -29.46
CA ALA A 130 32.74 -15.43 -28.82
C ALA A 130 33.31 -15.28 -27.40
N LYS A 131 34.30 -14.40 -27.20
CA LYS A 131 34.85 -14.08 -25.87
C LYS A 131 33.78 -13.48 -24.96
N GLN A 132 32.95 -12.57 -25.48
CA GLN A 132 31.87 -11.97 -24.70
C GLN A 132 30.84 -13.03 -24.28
N VAL A 133 30.49 -13.95 -25.17
CA VAL A 133 29.56 -15.04 -24.88
C VAL A 133 30.09 -15.96 -23.79
N GLU A 134 31.38 -16.27 -23.77
CA GLU A 134 32.01 -17.06 -22.70
C GLU A 134 31.92 -16.34 -21.35
N VAL A 135 32.28 -15.06 -21.31
CA VAL A 135 32.19 -14.24 -20.08
C VAL A 135 30.74 -14.11 -19.59
N ASP A 136 29.80 -13.85 -20.49
CA ASP A 136 28.38 -13.75 -20.15
C ASP A 136 27.83 -15.09 -19.65
N HIS A 137 28.29 -16.21 -20.22
CA HIS A 137 27.93 -17.54 -19.76
C HIS A 137 28.43 -17.84 -18.35
N GLU A 138 29.69 -17.51 -18.06
CA GLU A 138 30.25 -17.64 -16.70
C GLU A 138 29.48 -16.77 -15.69
N ILE A 139 29.18 -15.53 -16.05
CA ILE A 139 28.40 -14.62 -15.21
C ILE A 139 26.99 -15.18 -14.97
N ALA A 140 26.34 -15.72 -16.00
CA ALA A 140 25.02 -16.31 -15.87
C ALA A 140 25.00 -17.53 -14.93
N LEU A 141 26.03 -18.39 -14.99
CA LEU A 141 26.17 -19.52 -14.07
C LEU A 141 26.33 -19.05 -12.61
N LEU A 142 27.18 -18.04 -12.37
CA LEU A 142 27.37 -17.46 -11.04
C LEU A 142 26.08 -16.81 -10.50
N MET A 143 25.30 -16.16 -11.38
CA MET A 143 24.01 -15.58 -11.00
C MET A 143 22.98 -16.65 -10.62
N ASN A 144 22.94 -17.76 -11.36
CA ASN A 144 22.07 -18.89 -11.03
C ASN A 144 22.43 -19.51 -9.67
N GLU A 145 23.72 -19.76 -9.43
CA GLU A 145 24.19 -20.29 -8.14
C GLU A 145 23.82 -19.35 -6.98
N LYS A 146 23.99 -18.04 -7.18
CA LYS A 146 23.57 -17.04 -6.18
C LYS A 146 22.06 -17.10 -5.93
N PHE A 147 21.24 -17.20 -6.98
CA PHE A 147 19.80 -17.28 -6.84
C PHE A 147 19.38 -18.54 -6.06
N ASP A 148 19.99 -19.68 -6.35
CA ASP A 148 19.73 -20.94 -5.65
C ASP A 148 20.12 -20.85 -4.17
N ARG A 149 21.26 -20.22 -3.86
CA ARG A 149 21.68 -19.95 -2.47
C ARG A 149 20.69 -19.03 -1.76
N ASP A 150 20.31 -17.91 -2.37
CA ASP A 150 19.40 -16.94 -1.78
C ASP A 150 18.00 -17.58 -1.55
N LEU A 151 17.57 -18.47 -2.45
CA LEU A 151 16.33 -19.24 -2.28
C LEU A 151 16.44 -20.24 -1.13
N ALA A 152 17.58 -20.93 -1.00
CA ALA A 152 17.84 -21.84 0.10
C ALA A 152 17.89 -21.10 1.45
N GLU A 153 18.55 -19.94 1.51
CA GLU A 153 18.59 -19.09 2.70
C GLU A 153 17.21 -18.59 3.09
N LYS A 154 16.40 -18.11 2.14
CA LYS A 154 15.01 -17.71 2.41
C LYS A 154 14.16 -18.85 2.95
N LYS A 155 14.29 -20.06 2.38
CA LYS A 155 13.58 -21.24 2.89
C LYS A 155 14.05 -21.60 4.30
N ALA A 156 15.35 -21.53 4.57
CA ALA A 156 15.90 -21.79 5.90
C ALA A 156 15.45 -20.75 6.92
N GLU A 157 15.38 -19.46 6.54
CA GLU A 157 14.86 -18.39 7.39
C GLU A 157 13.37 -18.59 7.69
N GLN A 158 12.57 -18.93 6.68
CA GLN A 158 11.16 -19.26 6.87
C GLN A 158 10.98 -20.44 7.82
N GLU A 159 11.80 -21.48 7.70
CA GLU A 159 11.73 -22.62 8.62
C GLU A 159 12.15 -22.24 10.04
N ARG A 160 13.20 -21.43 10.21
CA ARG A 160 13.59 -20.88 11.52
C ARG A 160 12.47 -20.06 12.15
N LEU A 161 11.80 -19.21 11.36
CA LEU A 161 10.65 -18.42 11.82
C LEU A 161 9.46 -19.31 12.20
N ARG A 162 9.22 -20.41 11.47
CA ARG A 162 8.19 -21.39 11.82
C ARG A 162 8.50 -22.10 13.12
N ILE A 163 9.74 -22.57 13.30
CA ILE A 163 10.19 -23.22 14.53
C ILE A 163 10.07 -22.24 15.70
N ALA A 164 10.57 -21.01 15.56
CA ALA A 164 10.47 -19.99 16.60
C ALA A 164 9.01 -19.68 16.97
N ARG A 165 8.12 -19.53 15.99
CA ARG A 165 6.68 -19.33 16.26
C ARG A 165 6.04 -20.54 16.95
N GLU A 166 6.44 -21.76 16.59
CA GLU A 166 5.94 -22.98 17.24
C GLU A 166 6.44 -23.07 18.69
N GLU A 167 7.69 -22.72 18.95
CA GLU A 167 8.25 -22.62 20.29
C GLU A 167 7.57 -21.53 21.12
N GLU A 168 7.36 -20.34 20.57
CA GLU A 168 6.59 -19.27 21.21
C GLU A 168 5.16 -19.72 21.55
N LEU A 169 4.51 -20.44 20.63
CA LEU A 169 3.16 -20.97 20.86
C LEU A 169 3.16 -22.03 21.98
N LYS A 170 4.18 -22.89 22.03
CA LYS A 170 4.36 -23.86 23.13
C LYS A 170 4.61 -23.16 24.46
N HIS A 171 5.43 -22.10 24.48
CA HIS A 171 5.67 -21.29 25.66
C HIS A 171 4.41 -20.59 26.14
N LEU A 172 3.65 -19.97 25.24
CA LEU A 172 2.38 -19.32 25.57
C LEU A 172 1.35 -20.34 26.09
N ALA A 173 1.26 -21.51 25.47
CA ALA A 173 0.37 -22.58 25.94
C ALA A 173 0.78 -23.10 27.32
N ALA A 174 2.10 -23.26 27.58
CA ALA A 174 2.61 -23.67 28.88
C ALA A 174 2.38 -22.59 29.95
N GLU A 175 2.57 -21.31 29.61
CA GLU A 175 2.31 -20.18 30.49
C GLU A 175 0.82 -20.05 30.80
N GLN A 176 -0.04 -20.17 29.80
CA GLN A 176 -1.50 -20.16 29.97
C GLN A 176 -1.95 -21.33 30.86
N ALA A 177 -1.40 -22.52 30.66
CA ALA A 177 -1.67 -23.67 31.52
C ALA A 177 -1.21 -23.43 32.96
N ARG A 178 -0.07 -22.76 33.17
CA ARG A 178 0.43 -22.38 34.50
C ARG A 178 -0.48 -21.36 35.18
N LEU A 179 -0.89 -20.31 34.46
CA LEU A 179 -1.80 -19.29 34.97
C LEU A 179 -3.18 -19.88 35.29
N ASP A 180 -3.69 -20.79 34.46
CA ASP A 180 -4.96 -21.45 34.71
C ASP A 180 -4.86 -22.43 35.90
N ALA A 181 -3.73 -23.11 36.08
CA ALA A 181 -3.47 -23.93 37.26
C ALA A 181 -3.34 -23.08 38.54
N GLU A 182 -2.64 -21.94 38.47
CA GLU A 182 -2.51 -21.00 39.58
C GLU A 182 -3.87 -20.38 39.95
N ARG A 183 -4.69 -19.99 38.96
CA ARG A 183 -6.07 -19.52 39.19
C ARG A 183 -6.93 -20.58 39.85
N LYS A 184 -6.84 -21.84 39.43
CA LYS A 184 -7.55 -22.95 40.08
C LYS A 184 -7.08 -23.15 41.51
N ALA A 185 -5.77 -23.14 41.75
CA ALA A 185 -5.21 -23.26 43.10
C ALA A 185 -5.65 -22.10 44.01
N LEU A 186 -5.64 -20.85 43.51
CA LEU A 186 -6.15 -19.69 44.24
C LEU A 186 -7.65 -19.79 44.52
N ALA A 187 -8.44 -20.26 43.55
CA ALA A 187 -9.87 -20.49 43.75
C ALA A 187 -10.15 -21.59 44.79
N GLU A 188 -9.32 -22.64 44.83
CA GLU A 188 -9.40 -23.69 45.87
C GLU A 188 -9.01 -23.16 47.25
N ILE A 189 -7.97 -22.32 47.34
CA ILE A 189 -7.58 -21.66 48.59
C ILE A 189 -8.68 -20.70 49.07
N GLU A 190 -9.26 -19.90 48.17
CA GLU A 190 -10.35 -19.00 48.53
C GLU A 190 -11.61 -19.78 48.94
N ALA A 191 -11.94 -20.87 48.23
CA ALA A 191 -13.04 -21.74 48.61
C ALA A 191 -12.80 -22.43 49.97
N ALA A 192 -11.56 -22.85 50.25
CA ALA A 192 -11.18 -23.39 51.55
C ALA A 192 -11.27 -22.32 52.66
N ALA A 193 -10.79 -21.10 52.40
CA ALA A 193 -10.88 -19.99 53.33
C ALA A 193 -12.34 -19.58 53.61
N ARG A 194 -13.21 -19.60 52.58
CA ARG A 194 -14.66 -19.38 52.75
C ARG A 194 -15.30 -20.47 53.60
N ARG A 195 -14.98 -21.75 53.35
CA ARG A 195 -15.46 -22.87 54.19
C ARG A 195 -14.98 -22.75 55.63
N GLU A 196 -13.73 -22.35 55.84
CA GLU A 196 -13.19 -22.13 57.18
C GLU A 196 -13.85 -20.94 57.88
N ALA A 197 -14.07 -19.83 57.16
CA ALA A 197 -14.79 -18.66 57.69
C ALA A 197 -16.26 -18.98 58.00
N GLU A 198 -16.94 -19.72 57.14
CA GLU A 198 -18.31 -20.20 57.37
C GLU A 198 -18.38 -21.17 58.56
N ALA A 199 -17.41 -22.08 58.69
CA ALA A 199 -17.32 -22.98 59.84
C ALA A 199 -17.05 -22.22 61.14
N LYS A 200 -16.16 -21.22 61.13
CA LYS A 200 -15.90 -20.34 62.28
C LYS A 200 -17.12 -19.51 62.63
N ALA A 201 -17.80 -18.91 61.66
CA ALA A 201 -19.02 -18.14 61.88
C ALA A 201 -20.19 -19.02 62.35
N ALA A 202 -20.28 -20.28 61.91
CA ALA A 202 -21.24 -21.25 62.44
C ALA A 202 -20.90 -21.67 63.87
N ALA A 203 -19.61 -21.90 64.18
CA ALA A 203 -19.16 -22.20 65.53
C ALA A 203 -19.40 -21.02 66.50
N GLU A 204 -19.08 -19.79 66.08
CA GLU A 204 -19.34 -18.59 66.88
C GLU A 204 -20.83 -18.36 67.10
N ARG A 205 -21.68 -18.58 66.08
CA ARG A 205 -23.14 -18.56 66.26
C ARG A 205 -23.61 -19.63 67.24
N ALA A 206 -23.09 -20.85 67.14
CA ALA A 206 -23.44 -21.92 68.08
C ALA A 206 -22.96 -21.62 69.51
N GLU A 207 -21.79 -21.00 69.70
CA GLU A 207 -21.31 -20.56 71.01
C GLU A 207 -22.15 -19.40 71.56
N ARG A 208 -22.48 -18.40 70.73
CA ARG A 208 -23.38 -17.31 71.12
C ARG A 208 -24.76 -17.84 71.49
N GLU A 209 -25.33 -18.77 70.72
CA GLU A 209 -26.61 -19.40 71.04
C GLU A 209 -26.55 -20.19 72.35
N LYS A 210 -25.44 -20.91 72.62
CA LYS A 210 -25.23 -21.58 73.92
C LYS A 210 -25.11 -20.59 75.06
N LEU A 211 -24.37 -19.50 74.88
CA LEU A 211 -24.20 -18.47 75.90
C LEU A 211 -25.51 -17.73 76.16
N GLU A 212 -26.27 -17.38 75.12
CA GLU A 212 -27.60 -16.78 75.24
C GLU A 212 -28.61 -17.74 75.87
N ALA A 213 -28.52 -19.05 75.62
CA ALA A 213 -29.34 -20.05 76.29
C ALA A 213 -28.97 -20.19 77.77
N LEU A 214 -27.67 -20.14 78.11
CA LEU A 214 -27.19 -20.13 79.49
C LEU A 214 -27.60 -18.85 80.22
N GLU A 215 -27.44 -17.67 79.60
CA GLU A 215 -27.89 -16.39 80.17
C GLU A 215 -29.40 -16.35 80.32
N ARG A 216 -30.18 -16.90 79.37
CA ARG A 216 -31.63 -17.03 79.54
C ARG A 216 -31.98 -17.94 80.71
N ALA A 217 -31.31 -19.09 80.84
CA ALA A 217 -31.52 -20.00 81.95
C ALA A 217 -31.10 -19.37 83.30
N GLU A 218 -30.05 -18.55 83.33
CA GLU A 218 -29.62 -17.83 84.54
C GLU A 218 -30.59 -16.69 84.87
N ARG A 219 -31.05 -15.91 83.89
CA ARG A 219 -32.10 -14.89 84.08
C ARG A 219 -33.41 -15.51 84.54
N GLU A 220 -33.81 -16.67 84.04
CA GLU A 220 -34.99 -17.39 84.50
C GLU A 220 -34.83 -17.88 85.94
N LYS A 221 -33.66 -18.42 86.31
CA LYS A 221 -33.36 -18.80 87.70
C LYS A 221 -33.36 -17.59 88.62
N GLN A 222 -32.74 -16.49 88.21
CA GLN A 222 -32.68 -15.26 89.00
C GLN A 222 -34.08 -14.64 89.14
N ALA A 223 -34.88 -14.63 88.08
CA ALA A 223 -36.27 -14.19 88.12
C ALA A 223 -37.14 -15.07 89.04
N ALA A 224 -36.90 -16.38 89.09
CA ALA A 224 -37.58 -17.29 90.02
C ALA A 224 -37.20 -17.00 91.48
N ILE A 225 -35.92 -16.78 91.76
CA ILE A 225 -35.41 -16.41 93.10
C ILE A 225 -35.95 -15.05 93.53
N ASP A 226 -35.95 -14.06 92.65
CA ASP A 226 -36.49 -12.73 92.94
C ASP A 226 -38.01 -12.76 93.13
N ALA A 227 -38.74 -13.61 92.40
CA ALA A 227 -40.17 -13.81 92.59
C ALA A 227 -40.48 -14.48 93.95
N GLU A 228 -39.66 -15.44 94.38
CA GLU A 228 -39.77 -16.07 95.69
C GLU A 228 -39.46 -15.08 96.81
N ARG A 229 -38.40 -14.28 96.66
CA ARG A 229 -38.03 -13.22 97.61
C ARG A 229 -39.12 -12.15 97.72
N ARG A 230 -39.72 -11.72 96.60
CA ARG A 230 -40.86 -10.79 96.62
C ARG A 230 -42.09 -11.39 97.31
N LYS A 231 -42.35 -12.69 97.15
CA LYS A 231 -43.42 -13.38 97.88
C LYS A 231 -43.13 -13.46 99.38
N ALA A 232 -41.89 -13.73 99.78
CA ALA A 232 -41.47 -13.76 101.18
C ALA A 232 -41.54 -12.38 101.84
N GLU A 233 -41.04 -11.33 101.17
CA GLU A 233 -41.11 -9.95 101.66
C GLU A 233 -42.57 -9.44 101.76
N ALA A 234 -43.44 -9.84 100.82
CA ALA A 234 -44.87 -9.53 100.91
C ALA A 234 -45.57 -10.27 102.08
N ALA A 235 -45.20 -11.53 102.34
CA ALA A 235 -45.73 -12.29 103.47
C ALA A 235 -45.26 -11.75 104.83
N GLU A 236 -44.01 -11.30 104.93
CA GLU A 236 -43.47 -10.67 106.14
C GLU A 236 -44.15 -9.31 106.43
N LYS A 237 -44.30 -8.46 105.40
CA LYS A 237 -45.06 -7.20 105.53
C LYS A 237 -46.51 -7.43 105.96
N ALA A 238 -47.16 -8.48 105.45
CA ALA A 238 -48.52 -8.83 105.86
C ALA A 238 -48.59 -9.27 107.33
N ARG A 239 -47.60 -10.01 107.84
CA ARG A 239 -47.52 -10.39 109.26
C ARG A 239 -47.29 -9.20 110.17
N LEU A 240 -46.37 -8.31 109.80
CA LEU A 240 -46.09 -7.09 110.58
C LEU A 240 -47.31 -6.16 110.65
N ALA A 241 -48.05 -6.01 109.55
CA ALA A 241 -49.28 -5.24 109.52
C ALA A 241 -50.39 -5.83 110.41
N GLU A 242 -50.49 -7.15 110.52
CA GLU A 242 -51.45 -7.82 111.40
C GLU A 242 -51.10 -7.67 112.89
N ILE A 243 -49.82 -7.78 113.24
CA ILE A 243 -49.34 -7.56 114.61
C ILE A 243 -49.58 -6.11 115.06
N GLN A 244 -49.44 -5.14 114.15
CA GLN A 244 -49.70 -3.73 114.45
C GLN A 244 -51.19 -3.48 114.74
N ARG A 245 -52.10 -4.07 113.95
CA ARG A 245 -53.55 -3.93 114.15
C ARG A 245 -54.01 -4.50 115.50
N GLN A 246 -53.45 -5.63 115.93
CA GLN A 246 -53.81 -6.24 117.22
C GLN A 246 -53.38 -5.39 118.43
N LYS A 247 -52.21 -4.74 118.36
CA LYS A 247 -51.72 -3.85 119.43
C LYS A 247 -52.53 -2.55 119.54
N ASP A 248 -52.91 -1.97 118.42
CA ASP A 248 -53.72 -0.73 118.42
C ASP A 248 -55.15 -0.97 118.93
N GLU A 249 -55.69 -2.17 118.74
CA GLU A 249 -57.02 -2.54 119.24
C GLU A 249 -57.03 -2.81 120.76
N GLU A 250 -55.98 -3.43 121.32
CA GLU A 250 -55.86 -3.65 122.77
C GLU A 250 -55.70 -2.35 123.57
N MET A 251 -54.93 -1.38 123.05
CA MET A 251 -54.73 -0.09 123.72
C MET A 251 -56.03 0.73 123.83
N ARG A 252 -56.91 0.66 122.82
CA ARG A 252 -58.21 1.36 122.87
C ARG A 252 -59.17 0.75 123.88
N ARG A 253 -59.14 -0.57 124.08
CA ARG A 253 -60.01 -1.23 125.07
C ARG A 253 -59.58 -0.93 126.51
N GLN A 254 -58.28 -0.88 126.79
CA GLN A 254 -57.80 -0.62 128.16
C GLN A 254 -58.13 0.82 128.61
N ALA A 255 -57.98 1.81 127.74
CA ALA A 255 -58.26 3.22 128.07
C ALA A 255 -59.75 3.50 128.40
N ASP A 256 -60.70 2.85 127.71
CA ASP A 256 -62.14 3.06 127.94
C ASP A 256 -62.60 2.45 129.30
N THR A 257 -61.97 1.35 129.74
CA THR A 257 -62.29 0.73 131.03
C THR A 257 -61.86 1.54 132.26
N GLU A 258 -60.72 2.24 132.18
CA GLU A 258 -60.22 3.05 133.29
C GLU A 258 -61.00 4.36 133.44
N HIS A 259 -61.40 4.97 132.31
CA HIS A 259 -62.20 6.20 132.32
C HIS A 259 -63.55 6.01 133.04
N ARG A 260 -64.25 4.90 132.74
CA ARG A 260 -65.56 4.58 133.35
C ARG A 260 -65.47 4.25 134.83
N LYS A 261 -64.38 3.63 135.29
CA LYS A 261 -64.16 3.33 136.71
C LYS A 261 -63.93 4.58 137.55
N ARG A 262 -63.19 5.56 137.03
CA ARG A 262 -62.88 6.80 137.75
C ARG A 262 -64.14 7.63 138.01
N ILE A 263 -64.96 7.86 136.99
CA ILE A 263 -66.16 8.71 137.08
C ILE A 263 -67.23 8.12 138.00
N ASN A 264 -67.39 6.79 138.01
CA ASN A 264 -68.33 6.13 138.93
C ASN A 264 -67.90 6.24 140.39
N ASN A 265 -66.60 6.18 140.69
CA ASN A 265 -66.11 6.33 142.06
C ASN A 265 -66.18 7.79 142.56
N GLU A 266 -65.90 8.78 141.70
CA GLU A 266 -66.09 10.20 142.04
C GLU A 266 -67.56 10.50 142.35
N SER A 267 -68.49 10.02 141.52
CA SER A 267 -69.93 10.19 141.74
C SER A 267 -70.42 9.53 143.04
N LEU A 268 -69.82 8.40 143.43
CA LEU A 268 -70.14 7.71 144.68
C LEU A 268 -69.72 8.50 145.91
N GLN A 269 -68.54 9.13 145.87
CA GLN A 269 -68.02 9.97 146.95
C GLN A 269 -68.87 11.22 147.16
N GLU A 270 -69.35 11.87 146.09
CA GLU A 270 -70.20 13.06 146.19
C GLU A 270 -71.56 12.77 146.85
N LEU A 271 -72.18 11.62 146.52
CA LEU A 271 -73.44 11.22 147.14
C LEU A 271 -73.30 10.89 148.64
N ILE A 272 -72.15 10.38 149.06
CA ILE A 272 -71.85 10.13 150.48
C ILE A 272 -71.68 11.46 151.25
N LYS A 273 -71.02 12.46 150.65
CA LYS A 273 -70.89 13.81 151.24
C LYS A 273 -72.23 14.55 151.38
N ALA A 274 -73.19 14.28 150.50
CA ALA A 274 -74.53 14.84 150.56
C ALA A 274 -75.43 14.24 151.69
N GLY A 275 -74.90 13.32 152.50
CA GLY A 275 -75.56 12.78 153.69
C GLY A 275 -76.34 11.48 153.46
N ILE A 276 -76.22 10.86 152.29
CA ILE A 276 -76.86 9.56 151.99
C ILE A 276 -75.96 8.42 152.51
N GLN A 277 -76.54 7.50 153.27
CA GLN A 277 -75.85 6.30 153.77
C GLN A 277 -75.25 5.47 152.60
N HIS A 278 -74.03 4.98 152.78
CA HIS A 278 -73.17 4.37 151.75
C HIS A 278 -73.88 3.30 150.90
N ASP A 279 -74.64 2.41 151.54
CA ASP A 279 -75.29 1.30 150.83
C ASP A 279 -76.47 1.75 149.95
N HIS A 280 -77.15 2.82 150.32
CA HIS A 280 -78.19 3.41 149.49
C HIS A 280 -77.59 4.21 148.31
N ALA A 281 -76.43 4.86 148.50
CA ALA A 281 -75.71 5.55 147.42
C ALA A 281 -75.18 4.59 146.33
N ILE A 282 -74.64 3.42 146.71
CA ILE A 282 -74.22 2.38 145.75
C ILE A 282 -75.41 1.86 144.94
N ASN A 283 -76.54 1.60 145.60
CA ASN A 283 -77.72 1.09 144.90
C ASN A 283 -78.31 2.12 143.93
N CYS A 284 -78.28 3.42 144.27
CA CYS A 284 -78.65 4.49 143.35
C CYS A 284 -77.71 4.57 142.13
N ILE A 285 -76.39 4.52 142.32
CA ILE A 285 -75.44 4.54 141.19
C ILE A 285 -75.55 3.28 140.34
N LYS A 286 -75.73 2.09 140.92
CA LYS A 286 -75.97 0.86 140.16
C LYS A 286 -77.27 0.90 139.38
N ALA A 287 -78.35 1.46 139.91
CA ALA A 287 -79.62 1.59 139.21
C ALA A 287 -79.49 2.54 137.99
N ILE A 288 -78.75 3.64 138.12
CA ILE A 288 -78.52 4.60 137.04
C ILE A 288 -77.50 4.06 136.01
N ALA A 289 -76.42 3.42 136.44
CA ALA A 289 -75.41 2.82 135.57
C ALA A 289 -75.92 1.60 134.78
N SER A 290 -76.86 0.83 135.36
CA SER A 290 -77.52 -0.29 134.66
C SER A 290 -78.73 0.13 133.82
N GLY A 291 -79.00 1.44 133.70
CA GLY A 291 -80.02 2.00 132.80
C GLY A 291 -81.48 1.76 133.23
N LYS A 292 -81.72 1.44 134.50
CA LYS A 292 -83.08 1.15 135.03
C LYS A 292 -83.87 2.40 135.45
N THR A 293 -83.37 3.60 135.17
CA THR A 293 -84.02 4.89 135.42
C THR A 293 -84.35 5.61 134.10
N THR A 294 -85.62 5.97 133.88
CA THR A 294 -86.15 6.38 132.57
C THR A 294 -85.64 7.74 132.04
N HIS A 295 -85.20 8.67 132.90
CA HIS A 295 -84.73 10.01 132.48
C HIS A 295 -83.40 10.47 133.13
N LEU A 296 -82.63 9.57 133.75
CA LEU A 296 -81.35 9.88 134.41
C LEU A 296 -80.25 8.93 133.88
N LYS A 297 -79.09 9.47 133.50
CA LYS A 297 -77.92 8.74 132.97
C LYS A 297 -76.61 9.34 133.50
N ILE A 298 -75.64 8.48 133.86
CA ILE A 298 -74.27 8.91 134.21
C ILE A 298 -73.52 9.20 132.91
N ILE A 299 -72.92 10.38 132.80
CA ILE A 299 -72.07 10.78 131.69
C ILE A 299 -70.65 10.29 132.01
N TYR A 300 -70.12 9.42 131.17
CA TYR A 300 -68.78 8.86 131.26
C TYR A 300 -67.82 9.54 130.31
#